data_AF-A0A956SCR9-F1
#
_entry.id   AF-A0A956SCR9-F1
#
_cell.length_a   1.000
_cell.length_b   1.000
_cell.length_c   1.000
_cell.angle_alpha   90.00
_cell.angle_beta   90.00
_cell.angle_gamma   90.00
#
_symmetry.space_group_name_H-M   'P 1'
#
loop_
_entity.id
_entity.type
_entity.pdbx_description
1 polymer ?
#
loop_
_entity_poly.entity_id
_entity_poly.type
_entity_poly.pdbx_seq_one_letter_code
_entity_poly.pdbx_strand_id
1 'polypeptide(L)'
;MISAARADVLRVVLDGLLDHGPTRHHLPDDPVGIVREYERSDDRELVALFAALLAYGRVSSIRSSLRALFGGLGPSPADSVRERAYLSDAWAPGFQHRWTRRDDVVGLMEAVRRMWAEEGSLGEALAERVRVERGFERGLSAWVRELRDRAASAQTRAPGRPTPRILRRSGPVEPSRGLRFLLADPAGPSACKRLRLFLRWMARPDDGIDLGVWEGLVDPAELIVPLDVHWARIGPRLGLARRRIPDGRMARELSENLRRIRPEDPLVYDFPVCHLGIAGGCPGTITVEHCLGCALSEGCASGRRRIASRRTSTRMQDPLNRTDGQRNQNAT
;
A
#
# COMPACT_ATOMS: atom_id res chain seq x y z
N MET A 1 20.56 2.49 -2.15
CA MET A 1 21.43 2.33 -0.98
C MET A 1 21.96 3.70 -0.54
N ILE A 2 21.27 4.34 0.42
CA ILE A 2 21.66 5.61 1.05
C ILE A 2 22.80 5.42 2.07
N SER A 3 23.61 6.44 2.35
CA SER A 3 24.65 6.37 3.39
C SER A 3 24.07 6.38 4.81
N ALA A 4 24.84 5.96 5.82
CA ALA A 4 24.42 5.98 7.22
C ALA A 4 24.05 7.39 7.69
N ALA A 5 24.95 8.37 7.48
CA ALA A 5 24.67 9.78 7.79
C ALA A 5 23.40 10.31 7.09
N ARG A 6 23.08 9.79 5.89
CA ARG A 6 21.86 10.16 5.20
C ARG A 6 20.63 9.50 5.81
N ALA A 7 20.74 8.26 6.25
CA ALA A 7 19.69 7.57 6.97
C ALA A 7 19.36 8.29 8.28
N ASP A 8 20.37 8.73 9.05
CA ASP A 8 20.17 9.47 10.31
C ASP A 8 19.38 10.77 10.10
N VAL A 9 19.76 11.57 9.09
CA VAL A 9 19.04 12.80 8.74
C VAL A 9 17.59 12.50 8.34
N LEU A 10 17.37 11.44 7.55
CA LEU A 10 16.02 11.06 7.15
C LEU A 10 15.21 10.50 8.32
N ARG A 11 15.85 9.83 9.29
CA ARG A 11 15.20 9.32 10.49
C ARG A 11 14.59 10.45 11.30
N VAL A 12 15.38 11.48 11.62
CA VAL A 12 14.90 12.66 12.37
C VAL A 12 13.68 13.30 11.69
N VAL A 13 13.76 13.49 10.37
CA VAL A 13 12.69 14.15 9.59
C VAL A 13 11.43 13.30 9.49
N LEU A 14 11.58 11.98 9.31
CA LEU A 14 10.45 11.07 9.19
C LEU A 14 9.83 10.75 10.55
N ASP A 15 10.61 10.67 11.63
CA ASP A 15 10.12 10.54 13.00
C ASP A 15 9.29 11.77 13.39
N GLY A 16 9.71 12.97 12.99
CA GLY A 16 8.89 14.18 13.20
C GLY A 16 7.51 14.13 12.52
N LEU A 17 7.35 13.34 11.44
CA LEU A 17 6.04 13.08 10.85
C LEU A 17 5.21 12.06 11.64
N LEU A 18 5.82 11.20 12.44
CA LEU A 18 5.08 10.31 13.35
C LEU A 18 4.48 11.10 14.51
N ASP A 19 5.24 12.04 15.05
CA ASP A 19 4.83 12.83 16.22
C ASP A 19 3.81 13.93 15.89
N HIS A 20 3.89 14.50 14.68
CA HIS A 20 3.11 15.68 14.29
C HIS A 20 2.32 15.53 12.99
N GLY A 21 2.39 14.35 12.37
CA GLY A 21 1.75 14.10 11.11
C GLY A 21 0.30 13.61 11.23
N PRO A 22 -0.24 13.10 10.13
CA PRO A 22 -1.58 12.55 10.07
C PRO A 22 -1.75 11.41 11.10
N THR A 23 -2.63 11.63 12.07
CA THR A 23 -2.99 10.64 13.10
C THR A 23 -4.29 9.92 12.75
N ARG A 24 -4.77 9.08 13.70
CA ARG A 24 -6.06 8.39 13.67
C ARG A 24 -7.27 9.25 13.24
N HIS A 25 -7.19 10.57 13.35
CA HIS A 25 -8.23 11.50 12.89
C HIS A 25 -8.51 11.42 11.37
N HIS A 26 -7.60 10.87 10.58
CA HIS A 26 -7.78 10.67 9.13
C HIS A 26 -8.39 9.31 8.76
N LEU A 27 -8.54 8.39 9.73
CA LEU A 27 -9.11 7.06 9.52
C LEU A 27 -10.56 7.04 9.03
N PRO A 28 -11.45 7.99 9.39
CA PRO A 28 -12.82 7.98 8.87
C PRO A 28 -12.89 8.02 7.35
N ASP A 29 -11.88 8.61 6.70
CA ASP A 29 -11.77 8.70 5.25
C ASP A 29 -10.82 7.64 4.65
N ASP A 30 -10.20 6.78 5.46
CA ASP A 30 -9.37 5.67 4.98
C ASP A 30 -10.15 4.35 4.98
N PRO A 31 -9.95 3.44 4.00
CA PRO A 31 -10.56 2.11 4.03
C PRO A 31 -10.24 1.29 5.30
N VAL A 32 -9.08 1.48 5.93
CA VAL A 32 -8.75 0.78 7.19
C VAL A 32 -9.67 1.19 8.34
N GLY A 33 -10.29 2.37 8.26
CA GLY A 33 -11.31 2.80 9.22
C GLY A 33 -12.50 1.85 9.26
N ILE A 34 -12.91 1.26 8.12
CA ILE A 34 -13.99 0.25 8.08
C ILE A 34 -13.54 -1.05 8.74
N VAL A 35 -12.28 -1.44 8.57
CA VAL A 35 -11.74 -2.66 9.19
C VAL A 35 -11.75 -2.53 10.72
N ARG A 36 -11.47 -1.33 11.23
CA ARG A 36 -11.48 -1.03 12.67
C ARG A 36 -12.88 -1.03 13.30
N GLU A 37 -13.94 -1.06 12.49
CA GLU A 37 -15.31 -1.26 13.00
C GLU A 37 -15.52 -2.69 13.55
N TYR A 38 -14.63 -3.63 13.22
CA TYR A 38 -14.69 -5.02 13.66
C TYR A 38 -13.71 -5.29 14.80
N GLU A 39 -14.12 -6.12 15.77
CA GLU A 39 -13.30 -6.48 16.94
C GLU A 39 -12.55 -7.80 16.74
N ARG A 40 -13.21 -8.80 16.14
CA ARG A 40 -12.63 -10.14 15.97
C ARG A 40 -11.53 -10.15 14.92
N SER A 41 -10.48 -10.93 15.18
CA SER A 41 -9.32 -11.05 14.30
C SER A 41 -9.67 -11.62 12.93
N ASP A 42 -10.54 -12.63 12.86
CA ASP A 42 -10.97 -13.26 11.61
C ASP A 42 -11.85 -12.33 10.75
N ASP A 43 -12.73 -11.55 11.37
CA ASP A 43 -13.46 -10.48 10.69
C ASP A 43 -12.51 -9.42 10.15
N ARG A 44 -11.53 -8.99 10.95
CA ARG A 44 -10.50 -8.02 10.53
C ARG A 44 -9.68 -8.55 9.36
N GLU A 45 -9.25 -9.81 9.36
CA GLU A 45 -8.52 -10.42 8.23
C GLU A 45 -9.32 -10.30 6.93
N LEU A 46 -10.58 -10.73 6.97
CA LEU A 46 -11.45 -10.74 5.80
C LEU A 46 -11.72 -9.33 5.29
N VAL A 47 -12.14 -8.44 6.18
CA VAL A 47 -12.51 -7.06 5.83
C VAL A 47 -11.29 -6.30 5.34
N ALA A 48 -10.11 -6.47 5.97
CA ALA A 48 -8.86 -5.87 5.53
C ALA A 48 -8.43 -6.35 4.15
N LEU A 49 -8.53 -7.65 3.86
CA LEU A 49 -8.18 -8.20 2.56
C LEU A 49 -9.00 -7.52 1.46
N PHE A 50 -10.34 -7.49 1.60
CA PHE A 50 -11.20 -6.85 0.60
C PHE A 50 -11.04 -5.32 0.58
N ALA A 51 -10.87 -4.66 1.72
CA ALA A 51 -10.60 -3.22 1.79
C ALA A 51 -9.35 -2.85 0.99
N ALA A 52 -8.28 -3.61 1.13
CA ALA A 52 -7.04 -3.37 0.41
C ALA A 52 -7.16 -3.72 -1.08
N LEU A 53 -7.74 -4.88 -1.41
CA LEU A 53 -7.90 -5.34 -2.79
C LEU A 53 -8.83 -4.44 -3.62
N LEU A 54 -9.82 -3.81 -2.98
CA LEU A 54 -10.72 -2.85 -3.60
C LEU A 54 -10.21 -1.40 -3.56
N ALA A 55 -9.04 -1.13 -2.96
CA ALA A 55 -8.44 0.21 -2.81
C ALA A 55 -7.90 0.81 -4.13
N TYR A 56 -8.77 0.94 -5.14
CA TYR A 56 -8.51 1.60 -6.41
C TYR A 56 -9.74 2.41 -6.85
N GLY A 57 -9.51 3.68 -7.15
CA GLY A 57 -10.57 4.65 -7.45
C GLY A 57 -10.76 5.69 -6.35
N ARG A 58 -11.94 6.32 -6.33
CA ARG A 58 -12.31 7.32 -5.31
C ARG A 58 -12.62 6.62 -3.99
N VAL A 59 -12.12 7.17 -2.89
CA VAL A 59 -12.35 6.68 -1.52
C VAL A 59 -13.85 6.43 -1.24
N SER A 60 -14.72 7.36 -1.58
CA SER A 60 -16.17 7.22 -1.37
C SER A 60 -16.77 5.99 -2.08
N SER A 61 -16.30 5.70 -3.30
CA SER A 61 -16.71 4.50 -4.05
C SER A 61 -16.20 3.22 -3.39
N ILE A 62 -14.97 3.22 -2.87
CA ILE A 62 -14.39 2.07 -2.17
C ILE A 62 -15.21 1.77 -0.91
N ARG A 63 -15.49 2.80 -0.10
CA ARG A 63 -16.29 2.67 1.12
C ARG A 63 -17.71 2.17 0.82
N SER A 64 -18.35 2.70 -0.23
CA SER A 64 -19.67 2.22 -0.67
C SER A 64 -19.64 0.74 -1.06
N SER A 65 -18.62 0.29 -1.78
CA SER A 65 -18.48 -1.13 -2.14
C SER A 65 -18.25 -2.02 -0.93
N LEU A 66 -17.41 -1.61 0.02
CA LEU A 66 -17.17 -2.38 1.25
C LEU A 66 -18.45 -2.50 2.08
N ARG A 67 -19.20 -1.41 2.26
CA ARG A 67 -20.48 -1.43 2.96
C ARG A 67 -21.51 -2.33 2.26
N ALA A 68 -21.57 -2.32 0.93
CA ALA A 68 -22.46 -3.20 0.17
C ALA A 68 -22.10 -4.69 0.36
N LEU A 69 -20.80 -5.02 0.39
CA LEU A 69 -20.34 -6.41 0.58
C LEU A 69 -20.60 -6.91 2.01
N PHE A 70 -20.16 -6.15 3.01
CA PHE A 70 -20.18 -6.60 4.40
C PHE A 70 -21.50 -6.34 5.10
N GLY A 71 -22.25 -5.31 4.70
CA GLY A 71 -23.62 -5.10 5.18
C GLY A 71 -24.55 -6.28 4.87
N GLY A 72 -24.30 -6.99 3.76
CA GLY A 72 -25.03 -8.22 3.40
C GLY A 72 -24.57 -9.47 4.14
N LEU A 73 -23.45 -9.42 4.87
CA LEU A 73 -22.93 -10.55 5.67
C LEU A 73 -23.23 -10.39 7.17
N GLY A 74 -23.81 -9.27 7.59
CA GLY A 74 -24.13 -9.01 8.98
C GLY A 74 -22.89 -8.67 9.84
N PRO A 75 -23.03 -8.71 11.18
CA PRO A 75 -22.02 -8.21 12.11
C PRO A 75 -20.79 -9.12 12.25
N SER A 76 -20.90 -10.42 11.90
CA SER A 76 -19.79 -11.39 11.93
C SER A 76 -19.56 -11.93 10.51
N PRO A 77 -18.89 -11.16 9.63
CA PRO A 77 -18.68 -11.57 8.25
C PRO A 77 -17.84 -12.85 8.11
N ALA A 78 -16.94 -13.16 9.05
CA ALA A 78 -16.17 -14.40 9.04
C ALA A 78 -17.07 -15.63 9.24
N ASP A 79 -18.00 -15.58 10.20
CA ASP A 79 -18.94 -16.67 10.43
C ASP A 79 -19.87 -16.85 9.22
N SER A 80 -20.38 -15.75 8.66
CA SER A 80 -21.16 -15.76 7.40
C SER A 80 -20.39 -16.35 6.21
N VAL A 81 -19.07 -16.18 6.15
CA VAL A 81 -18.22 -16.82 5.15
C VAL A 81 -18.05 -18.32 5.43
N ARG A 82 -17.89 -18.74 6.68
CA ARG A 82 -17.85 -20.17 7.05
C ARG A 82 -19.14 -20.89 6.68
N GLU A 83 -20.27 -20.24 6.90
CA GLU A 83 -21.62 -20.72 6.54
C GLU A 83 -21.97 -20.54 5.06
N ARG A 84 -21.10 -19.87 4.29
CA ARG A 84 -21.24 -19.62 2.86
C ARG A 84 -22.47 -18.77 2.50
N ALA A 85 -22.85 -17.84 3.37
CA ALA A 85 -23.96 -16.90 3.14
C ALA A 85 -23.79 -16.06 1.86
N TYR A 86 -22.54 -15.80 1.45
CA TYR A 86 -22.19 -15.10 0.20
C TYR A 86 -22.61 -15.84 -1.10
N LEU A 87 -23.07 -17.09 -1.01
CA LEU A 87 -23.62 -17.81 -2.16
C LEU A 87 -25.10 -17.52 -2.41
N SER A 88 -25.79 -16.88 -1.45
CA SER A 88 -27.18 -16.47 -1.61
C SER A 88 -27.32 -15.40 -2.71
N ASP A 89 -28.32 -15.52 -3.57
CA ASP A 89 -28.67 -14.51 -4.58
C ASP A 89 -29.11 -13.17 -3.98
N ALA A 90 -29.56 -13.18 -2.72
CA ALA A 90 -29.86 -11.97 -1.97
C ALA A 90 -28.60 -11.23 -1.50
N TRP A 91 -27.44 -11.89 -1.44
CA TRP A 91 -26.19 -11.26 -1.02
C TRP A 91 -25.57 -10.47 -2.17
N ALA A 92 -25.34 -9.18 -1.91
CA ALA A 92 -24.68 -8.23 -2.80
C ALA A 92 -25.20 -8.30 -4.27
N PRO A 93 -26.52 -8.15 -4.49
CA PRO A 93 -27.13 -8.32 -5.81
C PRO A 93 -26.56 -7.28 -6.79
N GLY A 94 -26.14 -7.74 -7.97
CA GLY A 94 -25.56 -6.88 -9.01
C GLY A 94 -24.23 -6.24 -8.62
N PHE A 95 -23.54 -6.73 -7.58
CA PHE A 95 -22.30 -6.12 -7.11
C PHE A 95 -21.24 -5.99 -8.20
N GLN A 96 -20.74 -4.77 -8.36
CA GLN A 96 -19.63 -4.44 -9.22
C GLN A 96 -18.82 -3.29 -8.62
N HIS A 97 -17.49 -3.46 -8.55
CA HIS A 97 -16.56 -2.38 -8.25
C HIS A 97 -15.60 -2.20 -9.42
N ARG A 98 -15.97 -1.32 -10.35
CA ARG A 98 -15.23 -1.06 -11.61
C ARG A 98 -15.05 -2.35 -12.43
N TRP A 99 -13.88 -2.99 -12.33
CA TRP A 99 -13.55 -4.22 -13.06
C TRP A 99 -13.74 -5.50 -12.24
N THR A 100 -14.05 -5.38 -10.94
CA THR A 100 -14.31 -6.52 -10.05
C THR A 100 -15.80 -6.79 -10.02
N ARG A 101 -16.18 -8.05 -10.25
CA ARG A 101 -17.57 -8.50 -10.30
C ARG A 101 -17.90 -9.37 -9.07
N ARG A 102 -19.20 -9.56 -8.80
CA ARG A 102 -19.69 -10.50 -7.76
C ARG A 102 -18.98 -11.86 -7.82
N ASP A 103 -18.83 -12.47 -8.99
CA ASP A 103 -18.17 -13.77 -9.15
C ASP A 103 -16.69 -13.77 -8.70
N ASP A 104 -15.98 -12.65 -8.84
CA ASP A 104 -14.60 -12.52 -8.36
C ASP A 104 -14.56 -12.50 -6.82
N VAL A 105 -15.52 -11.79 -6.21
CA VAL A 105 -15.66 -11.73 -4.75
C VAL A 105 -16.07 -13.09 -4.20
N VAL A 106 -17.07 -13.76 -4.79
CA VAL A 106 -17.49 -15.12 -4.39
C VAL A 106 -16.33 -16.10 -4.46
N GLY A 107 -15.57 -16.08 -5.56
CA GLY A 107 -14.39 -16.93 -5.71
C GLY A 107 -13.37 -16.68 -4.60
N LEU A 108 -13.08 -15.40 -4.30
CA LEU A 108 -12.15 -15.04 -3.25
C LEU A 108 -12.65 -15.40 -1.83
N MET A 109 -13.94 -15.20 -1.53
CA MET A 109 -14.56 -15.62 -0.27
C MET A 109 -14.40 -17.14 -0.06
N GLU A 110 -14.66 -17.93 -1.10
CA GLU A 110 -14.48 -19.39 -1.04
C GLU A 110 -13.00 -19.78 -0.88
N ALA A 111 -12.07 -19.03 -1.48
CA ALA A 111 -10.63 -19.27 -1.28
C ALA A 111 -10.21 -19.00 0.16
N VAL A 112 -10.63 -17.87 0.74
CA VAL A 112 -10.37 -17.52 2.14
C VAL A 112 -10.97 -18.57 3.07
N ARG A 113 -12.24 -18.94 2.87
CA ARG A 113 -12.92 -19.97 3.68
C ARG A 113 -12.16 -21.29 3.72
N ARG A 114 -11.62 -21.73 2.57
CA ARG A 114 -10.84 -22.97 2.49
C ARG A 114 -9.49 -22.86 3.18
N MET A 115 -8.79 -21.74 3.02
CA MET A 115 -7.53 -21.52 3.75
C MET A 115 -7.76 -21.50 5.26
N TRP A 116 -8.78 -20.79 5.75
CA TRP A 116 -9.14 -20.83 7.18
C TRP A 116 -9.45 -22.24 7.68
N ALA A 117 -10.16 -23.06 6.90
CA ALA A 117 -10.50 -24.42 7.30
C ALA A 117 -9.27 -25.35 7.37
N GLU A 118 -8.24 -25.09 6.57
CA GLU A 118 -7.04 -25.93 6.48
C GLU A 118 -5.91 -25.46 7.41
N GLU A 119 -5.81 -24.14 7.63
CA GLU A 119 -4.63 -23.51 8.23
C GLU A 119 -4.95 -22.55 9.38
N GLY A 120 -6.23 -22.36 9.73
CA GLY A 120 -6.68 -21.49 10.82
C GLY A 120 -6.93 -20.05 10.39
N SER A 121 -5.91 -19.37 9.88
CA SER A 121 -5.95 -17.95 9.50
C SER A 121 -5.23 -17.67 8.17
N LEU A 122 -5.46 -16.51 7.58
CA LEU A 122 -4.70 -16.06 6.41
C LEU A 122 -3.23 -15.75 6.76
N GLY A 123 -2.98 -15.31 8.00
CA GLY A 123 -1.65 -15.07 8.53
C GLY A 123 -0.83 -16.34 8.69
N GLU A 124 -1.41 -17.38 9.30
CA GLU A 124 -0.75 -18.70 9.46
C GLU A 124 -0.49 -19.34 8.09
N ALA A 125 -1.45 -19.20 7.17
CA ALA A 125 -1.29 -19.60 5.78
C ALA A 125 -0.05 -18.97 5.14
N LEU A 126 0.13 -17.66 5.30
CA LEU A 126 1.28 -16.95 4.76
C LEU A 126 2.58 -17.36 5.47
N ALA A 127 2.60 -17.41 6.80
CA ALA A 127 3.77 -17.77 7.59
C ALA A 127 4.33 -19.15 7.20
N GLU A 128 3.45 -20.13 7.00
CA GLU A 128 3.82 -21.46 6.53
C GLU A 128 4.50 -21.42 5.15
N ARG A 129 3.96 -20.63 4.21
CA ARG A 129 4.53 -20.48 2.86
C ARG A 129 5.89 -19.79 2.92
N VAL A 130 6.05 -18.77 3.76
CA VAL A 130 7.32 -18.08 3.98
C VAL A 130 8.38 -19.05 4.50
N ARG A 131 8.01 -19.92 5.44
CA ARG A 131 8.88 -20.97 5.99
C ARG A 131 9.29 -22.00 4.93
N VAL A 132 8.33 -22.53 4.17
CA VAL A 132 8.58 -23.54 3.12
C VAL A 132 9.43 -22.98 1.98
N GLU A 133 9.10 -21.78 1.50
CA GLU A 133 9.80 -21.11 0.40
C GLU A 133 11.14 -20.48 0.83
N ARG A 134 11.44 -20.47 2.13
CA ARG A 134 12.65 -19.91 2.76
C ARG A 134 12.87 -18.42 2.43
N GLY A 135 11.80 -17.62 2.48
CA GLY A 135 11.91 -16.17 2.32
C GLY A 135 10.59 -15.48 1.99
N PHE A 136 10.40 -14.28 2.53
CA PHE A 136 9.12 -13.59 2.53
C PHE A 136 8.49 -13.39 1.15
N GLU A 137 9.20 -12.77 0.20
CA GLU A 137 8.62 -12.48 -1.13
C GLU A 137 8.33 -13.74 -1.95
N ARG A 138 9.06 -14.85 -1.73
CA ARG A 138 8.75 -16.15 -2.37
C ARG A 138 7.52 -16.78 -1.74
N GLY A 139 7.45 -16.80 -0.40
CA GLY A 139 6.28 -17.26 0.34
C GLY A 139 5.01 -16.47 -0.01
N LEU A 140 5.12 -15.15 -0.09
CA LEU A 140 4.01 -14.29 -0.50
C LEU A 140 3.56 -14.56 -1.95
N SER A 141 4.50 -14.81 -2.87
CA SER A 141 4.16 -15.22 -4.24
C SER A 141 3.42 -16.56 -4.28
N ALA A 142 3.89 -17.55 -3.51
CA ALA A 142 3.22 -18.85 -3.38
C ALA A 142 1.81 -18.71 -2.80
N TRP A 143 1.66 -17.97 -1.71
CA TRP A 143 0.38 -17.69 -1.05
C TRP A 143 -0.63 -17.01 -1.98
N VAL A 144 -0.19 -16.00 -2.75
CA VAL A 144 -1.04 -15.31 -3.73
C VAL A 144 -1.49 -16.24 -4.87
N ARG A 145 -0.58 -17.08 -5.38
CA ARG A 145 -0.91 -18.05 -6.44
C ARG A 145 -1.96 -19.03 -5.95
N GLU A 146 -1.78 -19.54 -4.74
CA GLU A 146 -2.71 -20.47 -4.14
C GLU A 146 -4.10 -19.86 -3.89
N LEU A 147 -4.18 -18.65 -3.32
CA LEU A 147 -5.44 -17.91 -3.19
C LEU A 147 -6.14 -17.75 -4.54
N ARG A 148 -5.37 -17.41 -5.57
CA ARG A 148 -5.89 -17.19 -6.92
C ARG A 148 -6.41 -18.50 -7.53
N ASP A 149 -5.70 -19.60 -7.36
CA ASP A 149 -6.06 -20.92 -7.90
C ASP A 149 -7.29 -21.49 -7.19
N ARG A 150 -7.36 -21.33 -5.86
CA ARG A 150 -8.56 -21.67 -5.05
C ARG A 150 -9.77 -20.84 -5.49
N ALA A 151 -9.58 -19.54 -5.71
CA ALA A 151 -10.65 -18.64 -6.14
C ALA A 151 -11.15 -18.96 -7.56
N ALA A 152 -10.23 -19.21 -8.51
CA ALA A 152 -10.58 -19.58 -9.87
C ALA A 152 -11.37 -20.91 -9.90
N SER A 153 -10.93 -21.89 -9.12
CA SER A 153 -11.60 -23.20 -8.99
C SER A 153 -13.01 -23.10 -8.39
N ALA A 154 -13.29 -22.07 -7.59
CA ALA A 154 -14.62 -21.80 -7.07
C ALA A 154 -15.55 -21.19 -8.12
N GLN A 155 -15.03 -20.32 -8.99
CA GLN A 155 -15.81 -19.66 -10.06
C GLN A 155 -16.39 -20.63 -11.09
N THR A 156 -15.74 -21.78 -11.33
CA THR A 156 -16.24 -22.80 -12.28
C THR A 156 -17.33 -23.70 -11.71
N ARG A 157 -17.56 -23.66 -10.39
CA ARG A 157 -18.54 -24.48 -9.66
C ARG A 157 -19.78 -23.69 -9.22
N ALA A 158 -19.88 -22.41 -9.57
CA ALA A 158 -21.04 -21.58 -9.22
C ALA A 158 -22.32 -22.06 -9.93
N PRO A 159 -23.47 -22.18 -9.23
CA PRO A 159 -24.75 -22.54 -9.83
C PRO A 159 -25.13 -21.55 -10.94
N GLY A 160 -25.66 -22.04 -12.07
CA GLY A 160 -26.21 -21.21 -13.15
C GLY A 160 -25.29 -20.91 -14.33
N ARG A 161 -24.01 -21.31 -14.31
CA ARG A 161 -23.18 -21.34 -15.53
C ARG A 161 -23.32 -22.72 -16.18
N PRO A 162 -23.68 -22.81 -17.49
CA PRO A 162 -23.60 -24.09 -18.19
C PRO A 162 -22.12 -24.49 -18.23
N THR A 163 -21.74 -25.49 -17.43
CA THR A 163 -20.50 -26.24 -17.67
C THR A 163 -20.57 -26.74 -19.10
N PRO A 164 -19.67 -26.31 -20.02
CA PRO A 164 -19.62 -26.90 -21.34
C PRO A 164 -19.40 -28.40 -21.16
N ARG A 165 -20.41 -29.20 -21.51
CA ARG A 165 -20.41 -30.67 -21.36
C ARG A 165 -19.24 -31.37 -22.08
N ILE A 166 -18.46 -30.63 -22.88
CA ILE A 166 -17.36 -31.12 -23.71
C ILE A 166 -15.97 -30.92 -23.08
N LEU A 167 -15.82 -30.18 -21.98
CA LEU A 167 -14.51 -30.01 -21.33
C LEU A 167 -14.62 -30.22 -19.82
N ARG A 168 -14.77 -31.49 -19.42
CA ARG A 168 -14.13 -31.99 -18.18
C ARG A 168 -12.60 -31.93 -18.39
N ARG A 169 -12.06 -30.72 -18.52
CA ARG A 169 -10.61 -30.53 -18.56
C ARG A 169 -10.13 -30.70 -17.13
N SER A 170 -9.49 -31.83 -16.86
CA SER A 170 -8.72 -32.08 -15.63
C SER A 170 -7.47 -31.20 -15.54
N GLY A 171 -7.57 -29.93 -15.95
CA GLY A 171 -6.48 -28.97 -16.00
C GLY A 171 -6.74 -27.77 -15.09
N PRO A 172 -5.72 -26.95 -14.83
CA PRO A 172 -5.85 -25.75 -14.00
C PRO A 172 -6.94 -24.84 -14.54
N VAL A 173 -7.79 -24.33 -13.64
CA VAL A 173 -8.79 -23.32 -14.01
C VAL A 173 -8.09 -21.98 -14.11
N GLU A 174 -8.12 -21.37 -15.30
CA GLU A 174 -7.53 -20.05 -15.50
C GLU A 174 -8.29 -18.97 -14.70
N PRO A 175 -7.60 -18.16 -13.89
CA PRO A 175 -8.22 -17.12 -13.10
C PRO A 175 -8.77 -15.99 -13.98
N SER A 176 -9.92 -15.45 -13.58
CA SER A 176 -10.53 -14.30 -14.26
C SER A 176 -9.57 -13.10 -14.34
N ARG A 177 -9.82 -12.19 -15.29
CA ARG A 177 -9.11 -10.92 -15.36
C ARG A 177 -9.26 -10.10 -14.06
N GLY A 178 -10.42 -10.18 -13.41
CA GLY A 178 -10.70 -9.54 -12.12
C GLY A 178 -9.80 -10.10 -11.02
N LEU A 179 -9.75 -11.42 -10.87
CA LEU A 179 -8.89 -12.10 -9.89
C LEU A 179 -7.40 -11.82 -10.12
N ARG A 180 -6.91 -11.88 -11.37
CA ARG A 180 -5.52 -11.53 -11.70
C ARG A 180 -5.21 -10.07 -11.40
N PHE A 181 -6.19 -9.18 -11.55
CA PHE A 181 -6.05 -7.78 -11.20
C PHE A 181 -6.00 -7.59 -9.68
N LEU A 182 -6.90 -8.20 -8.91
CA LEU A 182 -6.93 -8.09 -7.45
C LEU A 182 -5.67 -8.69 -6.83
N LEU A 183 -5.41 -9.95 -7.14
CA LEU A 183 -4.32 -10.74 -6.58
C LEU A 183 -3.11 -10.72 -7.52
N ALA A 184 -2.46 -9.57 -7.70
CA ALA A 184 -1.24 -9.49 -8.51
C ALA A 184 -0.07 -10.23 -7.84
N ASP A 185 0.68 -11.03 -8.62
CA ASP A 185 1.82 -11.82 -8.11
C ASP A 185 3.05 -10.92 -7.81
N PRO A 186 3.60 -10.92 -6.58
CA PRO A 186 4.85 -10.24 -6.21
C PRO A 186 6.08 -10.61 -7.05
N ALA A 187 6.11 -11.82 -7.62
CA ALA A 187 7.15 -12.24 -8.55
C ALA A 187 7.05 -11.53 -9.92
N GLY A 188 5.89 -10.94 -10.22
CA GLY A 188 5.65 -10.15 -11.43
C GLY A 188 6.19 -8.72 -11.35
N PRO A 189 5.93 -7.90 -12.39
CA PRO A 189 6.40 -6.52 -12.45
C PRO A 189 5.59 -5.55 -11.58
N SER A 190 4.38 -5.94 -11.16
CA SER A 190 3.48 -5.08 -10.38
C SER A 190 4.11 -4.61 -9.08
N ALA A 191 3.77 -3.38 -8.66
CA ALA A 191 4.12 -2.90 -7.34
C ALA A 191 3.37 -3.62 -6.20
N CYS A 192 2.32 -4.38 -6.53
CA CYS A 192 1.45 -5.09 -5.60
C CYS A 192 0.95 -4.22 -4.45
N LYS A 193 0.76 -2.91 -4.69
CA LYS A 193 0.38 -1.90 -3.69
C LYS A 193 -0.71 -2.41 -2.74
N ARG A 194 -1.79 -2.92 -3.30
CA ARG A 194 -2.99 -3.35 -2.55
C ARG A 194 -2.69 -4.53 -1.63
N LEU A 195 -2.00 -5.55 -2.14
CA LEU A 195 -1.57 -6.67 -1.31
C LEU A 195 -0.63 -6.19 -0.20
N ARG A 196 0.35 -5.34 -0.52
CA ARG A 196 1.29 -4.78 0.46
C ARG A 196 0.63 -3.89 1.51
N LEU A 197 -0.46 -3.21 1.15
CA LEU A 197 -1.26 -2.42 2.07
C LEU A 197 -1.98 -3.34 3.07
N PHE A 198 -2.56 -4.44 2.59
CA PHE A 198 -3.13 -5.48 3.46
C PHE A 198 -2.09 -6.04 4.43
N LEU A 199 -0.91 -6.44 3.93
CA LEU A 199 0.17 -6.96 4.79
C LEU A 199 0.61 -5.95 5.84
N ARG A 200 0.75 -4.67 5.47
CA ARG A 200 1.08 -3.59 6.40
C ARG A 200 0.06 -3.51 7.54
N TRP A 201 -1.24 -3.50 7.20
CA TRP A 201 -2.31 -3.46 8.19
C TRP A 201 -2.31 -4.67 9.12
N MET A 202 -2.01 -5.87 8.63
CA MET A 202 -2.08 -7.08 9.46
C MET A 202 -0.83 -7.31 10.31
N ALA A 203 0.36 -7.08 9.76
CA ALA A 203 1.63 -7.48 10.38
C ALA A 203 2.25 -6.41 11.29
N ARG A 204 2.06 -5.11 11.00
CA ARG A 204 2.55 -4.06 11.90
C ARG A 204 1.74 -4.06 13.21
N PRO A 205 2.36 -3.74 14.37
CA PRO A 205 1.67 -3.65 15.65
C PRO A 205 0.44 -2.73 15.60
N ASP A 206 -0.52 -2.94 16.50
CA ASP A 206 -1.67 -2.02 16.62
C ASP A 206 -1.22 -0.66 17.18
N ASP A 207 -0.94 0.28 16.27
CA ASP A 207 -0.53 1.65 16.56
C ASP A 207 -1.71 2.65 16.47
N GLY A 208 -2.94 2.13 16.47
CA GLY A 208 -4.14 2.91 16.21
C GLY A 208 -4.40 3.18 14.73
N ILE A 209 -3.49 2.81 13.81
CA ILE A 209 -3.71 2.79 12.35
C ILE A 209 -3.71 1.36 11.84
N ASP A 210 -2.59 0.65 11.95
CA ASP A 210 -2.46 -0.77 11.57
C ASP A 210 -2.96 -1.67 12.71
N LEU A 211 -3.28 -2.93 12.46
CA LEU A 211 -4.20 -3.72 13.30
C LEU A 211 -3.52 -4.78 14.18
N GLY A 212 -2.25 -5.11 13.93
CA GLY A 212 -1.52 -6.10 14.72
C GLY A 212 -2.08 -7.53 14.73
N VAL A 213 -2.96 -7.87 13.78
CA VAL A 213 -3.66 -9.18 13.77
C VAL A 213 -2.69 -10.35 13.57
N TRP A 214 -1.56 -10.13 12.91
CA TRP A 214 -0.54 -11.14 12.60
C TRP A 214 0.74 -10.98 13.41
N GLU A 215 0.64 -10.40 14.61
CA GLU A 215 1.78 -10.31 15.53
C GLU A 215 2.39 -11.70 15.76
N GLY A 216 3.72 -11.81 15.56
CA GLY A 216 4.46 -13.07 15.67
C GLY A 216 4.36 -14.02 14.46
N LEU A 217 3.45 -13.79 13.51
CA LEU A 217 3.33 -14.59 12.29
C LEU A 217 4.12 -14.00 11.12
N VAL A 218 4.16 -12.67 11.02
CA VAL A 218 4.85 -11.94 9.95
C VAL A 218 5.66 -10.80 10.55
N ASP A 219 6.96 -10.76 10.26
CA ASP A 219 7.85 -9.70 10.75
C ASP A 219 7.68 -8.40 9.93
N PRO A 220 7.32 -7.26 10.57
CA PRO A 220 7.27 -5.95 9.93
C PRO A 220 8.53 -5.57 9.14
N ALA A 221 9.71 -6.02 9.58
CA ALA A 221 10.99 -5.76 8.92
C ALA A 221 11.06 -6.34 7.49
N GLU A 222 10.32 -7.42 7.21
CA GLU A 222 10.31 -8.06 5.89
C GLU A 222 9.37 -7.37 4.89
N LEU A 223 8.45 -6.52 5.37
CA LEU A 223 7.45 -5.88 4.54
C LEU A 223 8.05 -4.93 3.49
N ILE A 224 7.32 -4.73 2.40
CA ILE A 224 7.67 -3.81 1.32
C ILE A 224 6.57 -2.77 1.18
N VAL A 225 6.97 -1.52 1.01
CA VAL A 225 6.07 -0.37 0.95
C VAL A 225 4.93 -0.58 -0.06
N PRO A 226 3.67 -0.28 0.31
CA PRO A 226 2.57 -0.24 -0.63
C PRO A 226 2.71 0.97 -1.56
N LEU A 227 3.59 0.86 -2.55
CA LEU A 227 3.95 1.94 -3.46
C LEU A 227 2.73 2.51 -4.17
N ASP A 228 2.38 3.73 -3.78
CA ASP A 228 1.34 4.54 -4.39
C ASP A 228 1.93 5.74 -5.14
N VAL A 229 1.06 6.62 -5.63
CA VAL A 229 1.49 7.82 -6.35
C VAL A 229 2.22 8.83 -5.46
N HIS A 230 2.01 8.78 -4.14
CA HIS A 230 2.65 9.67 -3.18
C HIS A 230 4.06 9.20 -2.88
N TRP A 231 4.27 7.91 -2.59
CA TRP A 231 5.60 7.31 -2.46
C TRP A 231 6.39 7.35 -3.76
N ALA A 232 5.75 7.09 -4.91
CA ALA A 232 6.40 7.20 -6.21
C ALA A 232 6.91 8.62 -6.49
N ARG A 233 6.26 9.64 -5.90
CA ARG A 233 6.66 11.05 -6.00
C ARG A 233 7.66 11.48 -4.94
N ILE A 234 7.39 11.16 -3.66
CA ILE A 234 8.12 11.63 -2.48
C ILE A 234 9.44 10.86 -2.34
N GLY A 235 9.43 9.54 -2.52
CA GLY A 235 10.60 8.68 -2.35
C GLY A 235 11.83 9.16 -3.13
N PRO A 236 11.73 9.40 -4.46
CA PRO A 236 12.84 9.97 -5.23
C PRO A 236 13.27 11.37 -4.80
N ARG A 237 12.36 12.20 -4.26
CA ARG A 237 12.71 13.55 -3.76
C ARG A 237 13.50 13.50 -2.46
N LEU A 238 13.19 12.52 -1.61
CA LEU A 238 13.98 12.18 -0.42
C LEU A 238 15.29 11.46 -0.76
N GLY A 239 15.45 10.98 -2.00
CA GLY A 239 16.61 10.20 -2.42
C GLY A 239 16.55 8.74 -1.99
N LEU A 240 15.36 8.24 -1.64
CA LEU A 240 15.11 6.85 -1.26
C LEU A 240 14.93 5.92 -2.47
N ALA A 241 14.73 6.47 -3.67
CA ALA A 241 14.69 5.70 -4.90
C ALA A 241 15.31 6.47 -6.07
N ARG A 242 16.08 5.77 -6.90
CA ARG A 242 16.56 6.28 -8.19
C ARG A 242 15.62 5.91 -9.31
N ARG A 243 14.92 4.78 -9.18
CA ARG A 243 13.94 4.32 -10.17
C ARG A 243 12.81 5.34 -10.33
N ARG A 244 12.42 5.58 -11.59
CA ARG A 244 11.34 6.50 -11.97
C ARG A 244 10.04 5.79 -12.34
N ILE A 245 10.13 4.52 -12.68
CA ILE A 245 8.98 3.68 -13.05
C ILE A 245 8.35 3.16 -11.75
N PRO A 246 7.07 3.47 -11.47
CA PRO A 246 6.40 3.06 -10.24
C PRO A 246 5.99 1.59 -10.28
N ASP A 247 6.94 0.68 -10.09
CA ASP A 247 6.75 -0.76 -10.18
C ASP A 247 7.29 -1.52 -8.95
N GLY A 248 7.23 -2.85 -8.98
CA GLY A 248 7.70 -3.71 -7.89
C GLY A 248 9.18 -3.53 -7.54
N ARG A 249 10.02 -3.11 -8.49
CA ARG A 249 11.44 -2.82 -8.23
C ARG A 249 11.60 -1.51 -7.48
N MET A 250 10.81 -0.49 -7.80
CA MET A 250 10.84 0.79 -7.07
C MET A 250 10.39 0.60 -5.62
N ALA A 251 9.32 -0.18 -5.40
CA ALA A 251 8.85 -0.49 -4.06
C ALA A 251 9.93 -1.20 -3.21
N ARG A 252 10.64 -2.18 -3.80
CA ARG A 252 11.77 -2.86 -3.16
C ARG A 252 12.93 -1.91 -2.87
N GLU A 253 13.31 -1.05 -3.84
CA GLU A 253 14.37 -0.05 -3.66
C GLU A 253 14.05 0.93 -2.52
N LEU A 254 12.82 1.41 -2.44
CA LEU A 254 12.37 2.28 -1.34
C LEU A 254 12.48 1.55 0.00
N SER A 255 11.94 0.33 0.08
CA SER A 255 11.89 -0.45 1.33
C SER A 255 13.28 -0.78 1.83
N GLU A 256 14.22 -1.09 0.94
CA GLU A 256 15.61 -1.34 1.31
C GLU A 256 16.29 -0.09 1.91
N ASN A 257 15.99 1.10 1.40
CA ASN A 257 16.50 2.33 2.00
C ASN A 257 15.75 2.72 3.29
N LEU A 258 14.46 2.40 3.42
CA LEU A 258 13.69 2.59 4.66
C LEU A 258 14.19 1.68 5.78
N ARG A 259 14.58 0.43 5.48
CA ARG A 259 15.23 -0.49 6.45
C ARG A 259 16.55 0.03 6.99
N ARG A 260 17.24 0.90 6.26
CA ARG A 260 18.45 1.58 6.77
C ARG A 260 18.15 2.71 7.74
N ILE A 261 16.92 3.21 7.74
CA ILE A 261 16.44 4.28 8.62
C ILE A 261 15.83 3.66 9.87
N ARG A 262 14.97 2.66 9.70
CA ARG A 262 14.32 1.90 10.77
C ARG A 262 14.28 0.41 10.38
N PRO A 263 15.27 -0.40 10.81
CA PRO A 263 15.37 -1.81 10.45
C PRO A 263 14.18 -2.66 10.91
N GLU A 264 13.69 -2.39 12.12
CA GLU A 264 12.66 -3.16 12.81
C GLU A 264 11.26 -2.94 12.24
N ASP A 265 10.97 -1.74 11.76
CA ASP A 265 9.68 -1.39 11.16
C ASP A 265 9.88 -0.30 10.09
N PRO A 266 10.33 -0.67 8.88
CA PRO A 266 10.57 0.27 7.81
C PRO A 266 9.29 0.95 7.29
N LEU A 267 8.11 0.37 7.56
CA LEU A 267 6.82 0.81 7.02
C LEU A 267 6.05 1.72 7.98
N VAL A 268 6.55 2.01 9.18
CA VAL A 268 5.94 2.99 10.10
C VAL A 268 5.71 4.36 9.46
N TYR A 269 6.56 4.74 8.50
CA TYR A 269 6.47 6.02 7.80
C TYR A 269 5.43 6.03 6.67
N ASP A 270 4.86 4.88 6.30
CA ASP A 270 4.01 4.75 5.11
C ASP A 270 2.74 5.60 5.23
N PHE A 271 2.00 5.46 6.33
CA PHE A 271 0.76 6.21 6.56
C PHE A 271 0.97 7.73 6.57
N PRO A 272 1.89 8.31 7.38
CA PRO A 272 2.05 9.76 7.43
C PRO A 272 2.63 10.34 6.13
N VAL A 273 3.56 9.64 5.45
CA VAL A 273 4.11 10.11 4.16
C VAL A 273 3.05 10.09 3.06
N CYS A 274 2.25 9.04 3.00
CA CYS A 274 1.11 8.94 2.07
C CYS A 274 0.12 10.10 2.30
N HIS A 275 -0.30 10.31 3.56
CA HIS A 275 -1.29 11.32 3.90
C HIS A 275 -0.76 12.75 3.76
N LEU A 276 0.52 13.01 4.03
CA LEU A 276 1.17 14.28 3.66
C LEU A 276 1.03 14.54 2.15
N GLY A 277 1.21 13.50 1.33
CA GLY A 277 1.04 13.57 -0.11
C GLY A 277 -0.41 13.81 -0.55
N ILE A 278 -1.39 13.20 0.12
CA ILE A 278 -2.83 13.36 -0.13
C ILE A 278 -3.29 14.77 0.22
N ALA A 279 -2.86 15.29 1.37
CA ALA A 279 -3.18 16.63 1.86
C ALA A 279 -2.49 17.77 1.07
N GLY A 280 -1.78 17.45 -0.02
CA GLY A 280 -1.09 18.42 -0.84
C GLY A 280 0.24 18.92 -0.26
N GLY A 281 0.71 18.37 0.87
CA GLY A 281 1.97 18.71 1.53
C GLY A 281 3.23 18.41 0.71
N CYS A 282 3.10 17.71 -0.43
CA CYS A 282 4.16 17.57 -1.42
C CYS A 282 3.57 17.50 -2.85
N PRO A 283 3.33 18.65 -3.52
CA PRO A 283 2.63 18.73 -4.80
C PRO A 283 3.49 18.20 -5.96
N GLY A 284 2.87 17.98 -7.12
CA GLY A 284 3.55 17.50 -8.33
C GLY A 284 4.71 18.39 -8.77
N THR A 285 4.59 19.70 -8.56
CA THR A 285 5.61 20.70 -8.91
C THR A 285 6.44 21.08 -7.69
N ILE A 286 7.74 21.30 -7.88
CA ILE A 286 8.66 21.71 -6.80
C ILE A 286 8.81 23.24 -6.84
N THR A 287 8.11 23.93 -5.95
CA THR A 287 8.18 25.39 -5.78
C THR A 287 8.94 25.76 -4.51
N VAL A 288 9.50 26.97 -4.45
CA VAL A 288 10.26 27.41 -3.27
C VAL A 288 9.32 27.66 -2.10
N GLU A 289 8.19 28.29 -2.38
CA GLU A 289 7.11 28.61 -1.44
C GLU A 289 6.66 27.35 -0.70
N HIS A 290 6.35 26.29 -1.46
CA HIS A 290 5.92 25.02 -0.89
C HIS A 290 7.04 24.31 -0.14
N CYS A 291 8.25 24.27 -0.71
CA CYS A 291 9.35 23.52 -0.11
C CYS A 291 9.89 24.15 1.17
N LEU A 292 9.77 25.47 1.35
CA LEU A 292 10.17 26.15 2.58
C LEU A 292 9.29 25.74 3.77
N GLY A 293 7.98 25.61 3.57
CA GLY A 293 7.03 25.18 4.60
C GLY A 293 6.80 23.66 4.68
N CYS A 294 7.55 22.87 3.90
CA CYS A 294 7.34 21.43 3.85
C CYS A 294 7.96 20.74 5.08
N ALA A 295 7.18 19.88 5.74
CA ALA A 295 7.65 19.07 6.88
C ALA A 295 8.85 18.17 6.53
N LEU A 296 9.04 17.84 5.26
CA LEU A 296 10.18 17.04 4.77
C LEU A 296 11.38 17.89 4.33
N SER A 297 11.34 19.22 4.45
CA SER A 297 12.28 20.14 3.81
C SER A 297 13.74 19.86 4.16
N GLU A 298 14.05 19.68 5.44
CA GLU A 298 15.40 19.37 5.94
C GLU A 298 15.92 18.05 5.37
N GLY A 299 15.04 17.09 5.19
CA GLY A 299 15.33 15.78 4.63
C GLY A 299 15.24 15.72 3.11
N CYS A 300 14.70 16.71 2.41
CA CYS A 300 14.35 16.58 0.99
C CYS A 300 15.45 17.11 0.06
N ALA A 301 16.16 16.21 -0.63
CA ALA A 301 17.25 16.59 -1.53
C ALA A 301 16.77 17.50 -2.68
N SER A 302 15.59 17.23 -3.23
CA SER A 302 15.04 18.04 -4.33
C SER A 302 14.53 19.40 -3.86
N GLY A 303 13.88 19.48 -2.71
CA GLY A 303 13.39 20.73 -2.13
C GLY A 303 14.54 21.66 -1.76
N ARG A 304 15.57 21.15 -1.08
CA ARG A 304 16.77 21.92 -0.71
C ARG A 304 17.49 22.49 -1.92
N ARG A 305 17.66 21.71 -3.00
CA ARG A 305 18.25 22.21 -4.26
C ARG A 305 17.43 23.37 -4.84
N ARG A 306 16.11 23.27 -4.82
CA ARG A 306 15.23 24.33 -5.34
C ARG A 306 15.32 25.60 -4.49
N ILE A 307 15.29 25.49 -3.17
CA ILE A 307 15.43 26.62 -2.24
C ILE A 307 16.79 27.31 -2.43
N ALA A 308 17.87 26.55 -2.52
CA ALA A 308 19.22 27.08 -2.73
C ALA A 308 19.33 27.84 -4.06
N SER A 309 18.79 27.29 -5.15
CA SER A 309 18.86 27.92 -6.48
C SER A 309 18.28 29.35 -6.51
N ARG A 310 17.20 29.62 -5.77
CA ARG A 310 16.59 30.96 -5.70
C ARG A 310 17.47 31.97 -4.95
N ARG A 311 18.10 31.57 -3.83
CA ARG A 311 19.00 32.44 -3.07
C ARG A 311 20.17 32.93 -3.92
N THR A 312 20.71 32.08 -4.78
CA THR A 312 21.76 32.45 -5.76
C THR A 312 21.25 33.43 -6.82
N SER A 313 20.04 33.22 -7.35
CA SER A 313 19.44 34.11 -8.36
C SER A 313 19.09 35.49 -7.79
N THR A 314 18.62 35.58 -6.54
CA THR A 314 18.30 36.85 -5.89
C THR A 314 19.56 37.64 -5.52
N ARG A 315 20.66 36.97 -5.12
CA ARG A 315 21.97 37.62 -4.89
C ARG A 315 22.60 38.21 -6.15
N MET A 316 22.32 37.66 -7.34
CA MET A 316 22.79 38.21 -8.61
C MET A 316 21.96 39.39 -9.12
N GLN A 317 20.78 39.63 -8.55
CA GLN A 317 19.87 40.72 -8.95
C GLN A 317 19.90 41.90 -7.98
N ASP A 318 20.77 41.87 -6.96
CA ASP A 318 20.93 42.95 -6.00
C ASP A 318 21.81 44.08 -6.61
N PRO A 319 21.27 45.29 -6.88
CA PRO A 319 22.02 46.39 -7.50
C PRO A 319 23.15 46.93 -6.61
N LEU A 320 23.15 46.59 -5.32
CA LEU A 320 24.04 47.18 -4.31
C LEU A 320 25.44 46.55 -4.25
N ASN A 321 25.75 45.56 -5.10
CA ASN A 321 27.09 44.95 -5.15
C ASN A 321 27.88 45.26 -6.44
N ARG A 322 27.54 46.35 -7.14
CA ARG A 322 28.46 47.01 -8.07
C ARG A 322 29.30 48.01 -7.28
N THR A 323 30.29 47.52 -6.54
CA THR A 323 31.34 48.40 -6.01
C THR A 323 32.11 49.01 -7.17
N ASP A 324 32.11 50.35 -7.16
CA ASP A 324 32.86 51.27 -8.00
C ASP A 324 34.23 50.76 -8.45
N GLY A 325 34.34 50.50 -9.75
CA GLY A 325 35.60 50.32 -10.46
C GLY A 325 35.82 51.45 -11.45
N GLN A 326 35.74 52.71 -11.02
CA GLN A 326 36.12 53.86 -11.83
C GLN A 326 36.47 55.05 -10.94
N ARG A 327 37.76 55.23 -10.66
CA ARG A 327 38.38 56.56 -10.49
C ARG A 327 39.91 56.46 -10.50
N ASN A 328 40.48 57.31 -11.37
CA ASN A 328 41.79 57.94 -11.35
C ASN A 328 43.06 57.15 -11.69
N GLN A 329 43.62 57.51 -12.87
CA GLN A 329 45.02 57.87 -13.17
C GLN A 329 45.04 58.28 -14.66
N ASN A 330 45.55 59.41 -15.16
CA ASN A 330 46.27 60.56 -14.64
C ASN A 330 46.08 61.72 -15.64
N ALA A 331 46.00 62.94 -15.12
CA ALA A 331 46.39 64.15 -15.84
C ALA A 331 47.88 64.37 -15.58
N THR A 332 48.72 64.47 -16.61
CA THR A 332 49.63 65.59 -16.92
C THR A 332 50.27 65.34 -18.28
#